data_AF-A0A3B8YZF9-F1
#
_entry.id   AF-A0A3B8YZF9-F1
#
_cell.length_a   1.000
_cell.length_b   1.000
_cell.length_c   1.000
_cell.angle_alpha   90.00
_cell.angle_beta   90.00
_cell.angle_gamma   90.00
#
_symmetry.space_group_name_H-M   'P 1'
#
loop_
_entity.id
_entity.type
_entity.pdbx_description
1 polymer ?
#
loop_
_entity_poly.entity_id
_entity_poly.type
_entity_poly.pdbx_seq_one_letter_code
_entity_poly.pdbx_strand_id
1 'polypeptide(L)'
;EAFHVLEDRVHMTGYSQGGFMTWRFLCNRSEIFGSVAPMGAGTRCLDESFPENPVDILYGHGTTDGLVSFSSSVPVREWIQEGYALNEGVLLAGDSEYEWTRFEGADGTIFEFMQWDWETPFALGSQPLRAHCFPGSGLFLGCGADNPVHWGEVVVEFFRSHPRQ
;
A
#
# COMPACT_ATOMS: atom_id res chain seq x y z
N GLU A 1 -5.01 27.99 13.34
CA GLU A 1 -5.52 27.08 14.38
C GLU A 1 -4.81 25.74 14.25
N ALA A 2 -4.62 25.01 15.34
CA ALA A 2 -4.06 23.66 15.33
C ALA A 2 -5.11 22.70 15.89
N PHE A 3 -5.31 21.56 15.22
CA PHE A 3 -6.25 20.52 15.67
C PHE A 3 -5.60 19.64 16.74
N HIS A 4 -6.40 19.10 17.67
CA HIS A 4 -5.94 18.01 18.54
C HIS A 4 -5.85 16.72 17.72
N VAL A 5 -4.70 16.04 17.83
CA VAL A 5 -4.39 14.80 17.12
C VAL A 5 -4.17 13.70 18.15
N LEU A 6 -4.67 12.50 17.86
CA LEU A 6 -4.35 11.29 18.60
C LEU A 6 -3.00 10.78 18.10
N GLU A 7 -1.96 10.91 18.92
CA GLU A 7 -0.58 10.61 18.53
C GLU A 7 -0.34 9.12 18.20
N ASP A 8 -1.16 8.22 18.76
CA ASP A 8 -1.19 6.79 18.46
C ASP A 8 -1.92 6.45 17.14
N ARG A 9 -2.58 7.44 16.52
CA ARG A 9 -3.38 7.28 15.29
C ARG A 9 -2.94 8.23 14.19
N VAL A 10 -1.62 8.39 14.07
CA VAL A 10 -1.01 9.05 12.93
C VAL A 10 -0.69 7.99 11.88
N HIS A 11 -1.22 8.18 10.68
CA HIS A 11 -1.09 7.23 9.57
C HIS A 11 -0.69 7.98 8.30
N MET A 12 -0.14 7.26 7.32
CA MET A 12 0.25 7.86 6.06
C MET A 12 -0.12 6.99 4.86
N THR A 13 -0.75 7.58 3.86
CA THR A 13 -1.01 6.94 2.57
C THR A 13 -0.59 7.88 1.45
N GLY A 14 -0.36 7.32 0.27
CA GLY A 14 -0.13 8.09 -0.93
C GLY A 14 -0.13 7.19 -2.16
N TYR A 15 -0.44 7.79 -3.30
CA TYR A 15 -0.50 7.13 -4.60
C TYR A 15 0.57 7.67 -5.53
N SER A 16 1.19 6.79 -6.33
CA SER A 16 2.22 7.16 -7.31
C SER A 16 3.40 7.86 -6.61
N GLN A 17 3.76 9.09 -6.99
CA GLN A 17 4.75 9.90 -6.26
C GLN A 17 4.44 10.01 -4.75
N GLY A 18 3.16 10.08 -4.38
CA GLY A 18 2.74 10.03 -2.97
C GLY A 18 3.04 8.69 -2.31
N GLY A 19 2.95 7.57 -3.05
CA GLY A 19 3.31 6.24 -2.54
C GLY A 19 4.82 6.12 -2.29
N PHE A 20 5.65 6.64 -3.20
CA PHE A 20 7.10 6.77 -2.97
C PHE A 20 7.41 7.63 -1.74
N MET A 21 6.64 8.70 -1.52
CA MET A 21 6.80 9.53 -0.33
C MET A 21 6.40 8.79 0.95
N THR A 22 5.32 8.01 0.93
CA THR A 22 4.92 7.15 2.05
C THR A 22 6.03 6.16 2.43
N TRP A 23 6.63 5.48 1.44
CA TRP A 23 7.80 4.62 1.68
C TRP A 23 8.97 5.39 2.30
N ARG A 24 9.29 6.57 1.77
CA ARG A 24 10.37 7.42 2.30
C ARG A 24 10.12 7.80 3.76
N PHE A 25 8.91 8.19 4.11
CA PHE A 25 8.58 8.56 5.49
C PHE A 25 8.60 7.35 6.42
N LEU A 26 8.12 6.17 5.99
CA LEU A 26 8.29 4.94 6.75
C LEU A 26 9.77 4.68 7.06
N CYS A 27 10.64 4.75 6.06
CA CYS A 27 12.08 4.51 6.23
C CYS A 27 12.78 5.49 7.18
N ASN A 28 12.34 6.75 7.19
CA ASN A 28 13.07 7.79 7.90
C ASN A 28 12.44 8.16 9.24
N ARG A 29 11.14 7.87 9.44
CA ARG A 29 10.31 8.41 10.52
C ARG A 29 9.26 7.41 11.02
N SER A 30 9.59 6.11 11.06
CA SER A 30 8.62 5.08 11.46
C SER A 30 8.08 5.24 12.87
N GLU A 31 8.80 5.92 13.77
CA GLU A 31 8.39 6.16 15.16
C GLU A 31 7.08 6.96 15.30
N ILE A 32 6.66 7.65 14.23
CA ILE A 32 5.45 8.48 14.20
C ILE A 32 4.20 7.65 13.94
N PHE A 33 4.31 6.61 13.10
CA PHE A 33 3.13 6.03 12.46
C PHE A 33 2.59 4.82 13.22
N GLY A 34 1.27 4.69 13.24
CA GLY A 34 0.62 3.43 13.60
C GLY A 34 0.56 2.47 12.40
N SER A 35 0.27 3.01 11.22
CA SER A 35 0.25 2.25 9.98
C SER A 35 0.48 3.14 8.76
N VAL A 36 0.90 2.52 7.66
CA VAL A 36 1.04 3.19 6.36
C VAL A 36 0.38 2.40 5.23
N ALA A 37 -0.11 3.12 4.22
CA ALA A 37 -0.77 2.51 3.06
C ALA A 37 -0.28 3.08 1.71
N PRO A 38 0.93 2.74 1.25
CA PRO A 38 1.42 3.16 -0.06
C PRO A 38 0.67 2.47 -1.20
N MET A 39 0.48 3.17 -2.33
CA MET A 39 -0.17 2.62 -3.52
C MET A 39 0.58 3.01 -4.81
N GLY A 40 0.70 2.07 -5.76
CA GLY A 40 1.24 2.33 -7.10
C GLY A 40 2.68 2.84 -7.09
N ALA A 41 3.48 2.34 -6.14
CA ALA A 41 4.87 2.76 -5.95
C ALA A 41 5.69 1.63 -5.31
N GLY A 42 6.75 1.19 -5.96
CA GLY A 42 7.69 0.19 -5.43
C GLY A 42 9.06 0.79 -5.16
N THR A 43 9.41 1.00 -3.89
CA THR A 43 10.77 1.36 -3.48
C THR A 43 11.07 0.87 -2.06
N ARG A 44 12.35 0.59 -1.78
CA ARG A 44 12.86 0.22 -0.45
C ARG A 44 13.53 1.43 0.19
N CYS A 45 13.96 1.32 1.44
CA CYS A 45 14.84 2.31 2.06
C CYS A 45 16.16 2.44 1.29
N LEU A 46 16.73 3.65 1.25
CA LEU A 46 17.92 3.94 0.43
C LEU A 46 19.17 3.16 0.87
N ASP A 47 19.25 2.85 2.16
CA ASP A 47 20.28 2.05 2.80
C ASP A 47 19.89 0.56 2.93
N GLU A 48 18.73 0.19 2.36
CA GLU A 48 18.10 -1.13 2.46
C GLU A 48 17.81 -1.59 3.89
N SER A 49 17.91 -0.69 4.88
CA SER A 49 17.61 -1.00 6.28
C SER A 49 16.11 -1.17 6.49
N PHE A 50 15.74 -1.90 7.54
CA PHE A 50 14.36 -1.93 8.01
C PHE A 50 14.11 -0.81 8.99
N PRO A 51 12.88 -0.27 9.03
CA PRO A 51 12.52 0.71 10.04
C PRO A 51 12.74 0.13 11.44
N GLU A 52 13.38 0.90 12.32
CA GLU A 52 13.69 0.48 13.71
C GLU A 52 12.43 0.14 14.51
N ASN A 53 11.33 0.81 14.20
CA ASN A 53 10.00 0.52 14.72
C ASN A 53 9.19 -0.17 13.60
N PRO A 54 8.78 -1.44 13.77
CA PRO A 54 7.82 -2.09 12.89
C PRO A 54 6.51 -1.28 12.84
N VAL A 55 5.94 -1.17 11.65
CA VAL A 55 4.70 -0.43 11.39
C VAL A 55 3.82 -1.31 10.54
N ASP A 56 2.52 -1.33 10.80
CA ASP A 56 1.58 -2.12 9.99
C ASP A 56 1.43 -1.49 8.60
N ILE A 57 1.47 -2.31 7.55
CA ILE A 57 1.54 -1.85 6.15
C ILE A 57 0.40 -2.43 5.32
N LEU A 58 -0.32 -1.58 4.58
CA LEU A 58 -1.22 -1.99 3.49
C LEU A 58 -0.66 -1.49 2.15
N TYR A 59 -0.14 -2.38 1.31
CA TYR A 59 0.47 -2.02 0.04
C TYR A 59 -0.40 -2.43 -1.14
N GLY A 60 -0.75 -1.48 -2.02
CA GLY A 60 -1.53 -1.73 -3.24
C GLY A 60 -0.72 -1.50 -4.51
N HIS A 61 -0.81 -2.41 -5.51
CA HIS A 61 -0.15 -2.22 -6.80
C HIS A 61 -0.87 -2.94 -7.95
N GLY A 62 -1.16 -2.22 -9.04
CA GLY A 62 -1.74 -2.81 -10.25
C GLY A 62 -0.73 -3.66 -11.03
N THR A 63 -1.09 -4.87 -11.46
CA THR A 63 -0.17 -5.79 -12.12
C THR A 63 0.24 -5.33 -13.52
N THR A 64 -0.66 -4.59 -14.20
CA THR A 64 -0.45 -4.01 -15.53
C THR A 64 -0.14 -2.51 -15.49
N ASP A 65 0.26 -1.98 -14.33
CA ASP A 65 0.56 -0.56 -14.11
C ASP A 65 1.46 0.02 -15.22
N GLY A 66 0.93 1.04 -15.91
CA GLY A 66 1.55 1.63 -17.09
C GLY A 66 2.62 2.67 -16.79
N LEU A 67 2.78 3.11 -15.53
CA LEU A 67 3.73 4.15 -15.13
C LEU A 67 4.82 3.63 -14.20
N VAL A 68 4.46 2.80 -13.22
CA VAL A 68 5.38 2.18 -12.27
C VAL A 68 5.24 0.67 -12.42
N SER A 69 6.26 0.01 -12.98
CA SER A 69 6.19 -1.44 -13.24
C SER A 69 5.87 -2.23 -11.98
N PHE A 70 4.89 -3.14 -12.06
CA PHE A 70 4.55 -4.08 -10.98
C PHE A 70 5.76 -4.90 -10.52
N SER A 71 6.73 -5.18 -11.39
CA SER A 71 7.97 -5.87 -11.00
C SER A 71 8.76 -5.14 -9.93
N SER A 72 8.54 -3.84 -9.72
CA SER A 72 9.12 -3.07 -8.60
C SER A 72 8.48 -3.40 -7.25
N SER A 73 7.26 -3.96 -7.23
CA SER A 73 6.54 -4.32 -6.02
C SER A 73 7.07 -5.61 -5.37
N VAL A 74 7.52 -6.58 -6.18
CA VAL A 74 7.99 -7.88 -5.70
C VAL A 74 9.18 -7.75 -4.74
N PRO A 75 10.26 -7.01 -5.07
CA PRO A 75 11.37 -6.80 -4.13
C PRO A 75 10.98 -6.03 -2.87
N VAL A 76 9.95 -5.18 -2.94
CA VAL A 76 9.45 -4.44 -1.76
C VAL A 76 8.70 -5.38 -0.84
N ARG A 77 7.84 -6.24 -1.40
CA ARG A 77 7.12 -7.29 -0.66
C ARG A 77 8.12 -8.23 0.04
N GLU A 78 9.09 -8.74 -0.71
CA GLU A 78 10.14 -9.64 -0.19
C GLU A 78 10.96 -8.96 0.91
N TRP A 79 11.36 -7.71 0.70
CA TRP A 79 12.01 -6.90 1.72
C TRP A 79 11.15 -6.85 2.99
N ILE A 80 9.89 -6.40 2.94
CA ILE A 80 9.02 -6.33 4.14
C ILE A 80 8.90 -7.69 4.84
N GLN A 81 8.72 -8.78 4.07
CA GLN A 81 8.63 -10.13 4.62
C GLN A 81 9.91 -10.55 5.37
N GLU A 82 11.08 -10.27 4.80
CA GLU A 82 12.36 -10.59 5.43
C GLU A 82 12.58 -9.75 6.71
N GLY A 83 12.30 -8.45 6.65
CA GLY A 83 12.61 -7.55 7.75
C GLY A 83 11.70 -7.66 8.96
N TYR A 84 10.42 -7.94 8.73
CA TYR A 84 9.46 -8.18 9.81
C TYR A 84 9.34 -9.67 10.15
N ALA A 85 10.20 -10.52 9.56
CA ALA A 85 10.20 -11.97 9.77
C ALA A 85 8.80 -12.58 9.64
N LEU A 86 8.09 -12.18 8.58
CA LEU A 86 6.68 -12.51 8.39
C LEU A 86 6.47 -13.97 8.01
N ASN A 87 5.34 -14.52 8.41
CA ASN A 87 4.90 -15.86 8.06
C ASN A 87 4.53 -16.01 6.56
N GLU A 88 4.12 -17.23 6.18
CA GLU A 88 3.53 -17.47 4.87
C GLU A 88 2.20 -16.71 4.74
N GLY A 89 2.01 -16.05 3.59
CA GLY A 89 0.85 -15.22 3.34
C GLY A 89 -0.45 -16.02 3.27
N VAL A 90 -1.51 -15.47 3.88
CA VAL A 90 -2.87 -15.99 3.82
C VAL A 90 -3.69 -15.14 2.87
N LEU A 91 -4.30 -15.75 1.86
CA LEU A 91 -5.25 -15.08 0.98
C LEU A 91 -6.49 -14.66 1.78
N LEU A 92 -6.70 -13.35 1.94
CA LEU A 92 -7.89 -12.78 2.56
C LEU A 92 -9.08 -12.77 1.59
N ALA A 93 -8.81 -12.34 0.36
CA ALA A 93 -9.80 -12.22 -0.70
C ALA A 93 -9.10 -12.22 -2.07
N GLY A 94 -9.82 -12.62 -3.11
CA GLY A 94 -9.31 -12.60 -4.47
C GLY A 94 -10.13 -13.44 -5.43
N ASP A 95 -9.90 -13.21 -6.71
CA ASP A 95 -10.45 -13.98 -7.81
C ASP A 95 -9.47 -13.90 -9.00
N SER A 96 -9.96 -13.99 -10.24
CA SER A 96 -9.11 -13.88 -11.43
C SER A 96 -8.59 -12.48 -11.71
N GLU A 97 -9.13 -11.43 -11.09
CA GLU A 97 -8.80 -10.03 -11.36
C GLU A 97 -8.02 -9.36 -10.22
N TYR A 98 -7.99 -9.94 -9.02
CA TYR A 98 -7.23 -9.39 -7.89
C TYR A 98 -6.86 -10.43 -6.85
N GLU A 99 -5.84 -10.11 -6.06
CA GLU A 99 -5.40 -10.88 -4.91
C GLU A 99 -5.15 -9.92 -3.73
N TRP A 100 -5.62 -10.27 -2.55
CA TRP A 100 -5.35 -9.59 -1.29
C TRP A 100 -4.84 -10.60 -0.27
N THR A 101 -3.55 -10.49 0.04
CA THR A 101 -2.83 -11.44 0.89
C THR A 101 -2.35 -10.74 2.15
N ARG A 102 -2.56 -11.37 3.32
CA ARG A 102 -2.07 -10.91 4.63
C ARG A 102 -0.91 -11.77 5.11
N PHE A 103 0.07 -11.10 5.69
CA PHE A 103 1.24 -11.65 6.35
C PHE A 103 1.29 -11.12 7.78
N GLU A 104 1.77 -11.92 8.71
CA GLU A 104 1.84 -11.59 10.14
C GLU A 104 3.20 -12.01 10.73
N GLY A 105 3.80 -11.09 11.48
CA GLY A 105 5.04 -11.30 12.23
C GLY A 105 4.76 -11.92 13.59
N ALA A 106 5.77 -12.57 14.17
CA ALA A 106 5.64 -13.16 15.52
C ALA A 106 5.38 -12.12 16.62
N ASP A 107 5.71 -10.85 16.36
CA ASP A 107 5.45 -9.70 17.22
C ASP A 107 4.06 -9.07 17.01
N GLY A 108 3.26 -9.63 16.09
CA GLY A 108 1.93 -9.13 15.75
C GLY A 108 1.92 -8.05 14.66
N THR A 109 3.07 -7.72 14.07
CA THR A 109 3.14 -6.78 12.93
C THR A 109 2.38 -7.34 11.73
N ILE A 110 1.54 -6.53 11.10
CA ILE A 110 0.69 -6.90 9.98
C ILE A 110 1.18 -6.24 8.69
N PHE A 111 1.31 -7.06 7.66
CA PHE A 111 1.50 -6.59 6.29
C PHE A 111 0.42 -7.17 5.39
N GLU A 112 -0.26 -6.32 4.65
CA GLU A 112 -1.20 -6.70 3.63
C GLU A 112 -0.73 -6.22 2.28
N PHE A 113 -0.79 -7.10 1.29
CA PHE A 113 -0.46 -6.79 -0.08
C PHE A 113 -1.65 -7.07 -0.98
N MET A 114 -2.03 -6.06 -1.75
CA MET A 114 -3.13 -6.11 -2.69
C MET A 114 -2.62 -5.82 -4.10
N GLN A 115 -3.00 -6.68 -5.03
CA GLN A 115 -2.66 -6.56 -6.44
C GLN A 115 -3.90 -6.80 -7.30
N TRP A 116 -4.00 -6.10 -8.42
CA TRP A 116 -5.18 -6.16 -9.29
C TRP A 116 -4.85 -5.94 -10.76
N ASP A 117 -5.75 -6.39 -11.62
CA ASP A 117 -5.65 -6.31 -13.07
C ASP A 117 -6.64 -5.29 -13.66
N TRP A 118 -7.51 -4.66 -12.84
CA TRP A 118 -8.42 -3.61 -13.30
C TRP A 118 -7.67 -2.38 -13.80
N GLU A 119 -8.12 -1.83 -14.92
CA GLU A 119 -7.44 -0.72 -15.60
C GLU A 119 -8.33 0.51 -15.73
N THR A 120 -7.70 1.68 -15.74
CA THR A 120 -8.33 2.92 -16.19
C THR A 120 -8.09 3.16 -17.69
N PRO A 121 -9.07 3.67 -18.45
CA PRO A 121 -8.83 4.12 -19.83
C PRO A 121 -8.04 5.44 -19.90
N PHE A 122 -7.74 6.08 -18.76
CA PHE A 122 -7.05 7.36 -18.71
C PHE A 122 -5.57 7.24 -19.11
N ALA A 123 -5.04 8.31 -19.72
CA ALA A 123 -3.66 8.41 -20.14
C ALA A 123 -3.05 9.75 -19.73
N LEU A 124 -1.79 9.73 -19.28
CA LEU A 124 -1.00 10.92 -19.01
C LEU A 124 -0.23 11.30 -20.29
N GLY A 125 -0.79 12.22 -21.06
CA GLY A 125 -0.28 12.53 -22.40
C GLY A 125 -0.44 11.31 -23.31
N SER A 126 0.66 10.75 -23.81
CA SER A 126 0.65 9.54 -24.63
C SER A 126 0.85 8.23 -23.85
N GLN A 127 0.97 8.30 -22.52
CA GLN A 127 1.24 7.13 -21.67
C GLN A 127 -0.05 6.64 -21.00
N PRO A 128 -0.59 5.46 -21.38
CA PRO A 128 -1.75 4.87 -20.71
C PRO A 128 -1.43 4.52 -19.25
N LEU A 129 -2.33 4.83 -18.32
CA LEU A 129 -2.13 4.49 -16.90
C LEU A 129 -2.36 3.01 -16.62
N ARG A 130 -3.28 2.36 -17.33
CA ARG A 130 -3.67 0.96 -17.11
C ARG A 130 -4.04 0.73 -15.64
N ALA A 131 -3.46 -0.25 -14.95
CA ALA A 131 -3.75 -0.54 -13.54
C ALA A 131 -3.11 0.46 -12.55
N HIS A 132 -2.46 1.54 -13.01
CA HIS A 132 -2.05 2.67 -12.18
C HIS A 132 -3.27 3.52 -11.79
N CYS A 133 -4.21 2.97 -11.02
CA CYS A 133 -5.49 3.59 -10.73
C CYS A 133 -6.01 3.17 -9.34
N PHE A 134 -7.13 3.75 -8.90
CA PHE A 134 -7.80 3.43 -7.64
C PHE A 134 -8.95 2.44 -7.87
N PRO A 135 -8.87 1.20 -7.34
CA PRO A 135 -10.00 0.28 -7.32
C PRO A 135 -11.22 0.87 -6.61
N GLY A 136 -12.41 0.62 -7.15
CA GLY A 136 -13.68 1.04 -6.56
C GLY A 136 -13.96 2.54 -6.67
N SER A 137 -13.31 3.21 -7.63
CA SER A 137 -13.54 4.61 -7.98
C SER A 137 -13.98 4.73 -9.44
N GLY A 138 -15.05 5.50 -9.69
CA GLY A 138 -15.50 5.87 -11.03
C GLY A 138 -14.92 7.18 -11.56
N LEU A 139 -13.99 7.82 -10.82
CA LEU A 139 -13.34 9.06 -11.23
C LEU A 139 -12.26 8.79 -12.28
N PHE A 140 -11.67 9.86 -12.84
CA PHE A 140 -10.70 9.77 -13.93
C PHE A 140 -9.41 8.98 -13.61
N LEU A 141 -9.06 8.78 -12.32
CA LEU A 141 -7.97 7.89 -11.88
C LEU A 141 -8.47 6.56 -11.31
N GLY A 142 -9.75 6.25 -11.44
CA GLY A 142 -10.33 5.03 -10.90
C GLY A 142 -10.24 3.85 -11.87
N CYS A 143 -10.17 2.63 -11.33
CA CYS A 143 -10.17 1.38 -12.09
C CYS A 143 -11.60 0.86 -12.37
N GLY A 144 -12.63 1.62 -12.01
CA GLY A 144 -14.04 1.22 -12.07
C GLY A 144 -14.75 1.44 -10.74
N ALA A 145 -16.03 1.82 -10.78
CA ALA A 145 -16.81 2.06 -9.55
C ALA A 145 -17.33 0.74 -8.94
N ASP A 146 -17.46 -0.30 -9.75
CA ASP A 146 -18.12 -1.57 -9.36
C ASP A 146 -17.11 -2.67 -8.99
N ASN A 147 -15.82 -2.34 -8.77
CA ASN A 147 -14.85 -3.31 -8.28
C ASN A 147 -15.23 -3.75 -6.86
N PRO A 148 -14.97 -5.01 -6.47
CA PRO A 148 -15.26 -5.50 -5.11
C PRO A 148 -14.42 -4.83 -4.02
N VAL A 149 -13.36 -4.12 -4.40
CA VAL A 149 -12.46 -3.40 -3.51
C VAL A 149 -12.61 -1.90 -3.73
N HIS A 150 -12.91 -1.16 -2.65
CA HIS A 150 -12.89 0.29 -2.63
C HIS A 150 -11.67 0.80 -1.85
N TRP A 151 -10.58 1.12 -2.54
CA TRP A 151 -9.28 1.41 -1.90
C TRP A 151 -9.35 2.45 -0.78
N GLY A 152 -10.11 3.53 -0.99
CA GLY A 152 -10.25 4.59 0.01
C GLY A 152 -10.91 4.11 1.32
N GLU A 153 -11.89 3.22 1.24
CA GLU A 153 -12.56 2.64 2.41
C GLU A 153 -11.63 1.66 3.12
N VAL A 154 -10.98 0.78 2.35
CA VAL A 154 -10.01 -0.20 2.85
C VAL A 154 -8.88 0.49 3.63
N VAL A 155 -8.30 1.57 3.09
CA VAL A 155 -7.23 2.32 3.78
C VAL A 155 -7.72 2.92 5.10
N VAL A 156 -8.92 3.50 5.12
CA VAL A 156 -9.48 4.10 6.34
C VAL A 156 -9.79 3.03 7.38
N GLU A 157 -10.30 1.88 6.98
CA GLU A 157 -10.54 0.75 7.88
C GLU A 157 -9.24 0.19 8.45
N PHE A 158 -8.23 -0.02 7.61
CA PHE A 158 -6.89 -0.43 8.03
C PHE A 158 -6.31 0.54 9.07
N PHE A 159 -6.33 1.85 8.80
CA PHE A 159 -5.83 2.83 9.77
C PHE A 159 -6.59 2.80 11.11
N ARG A 160 -7.90 2.55 11.10
CA ARG A 160 -8.69 2.47 12.34
C ARG A 160 -8.31 1.25 13.20
N SER A 161 -7.99 0.12 12.58
CA SER A 161 -7.62 -1.12 13.26
C SER A 161 -6.14 -1.23 13.62
N HIS A 162 -5.28 -0.38 13.04
CA HIS A 162 -3.83 -0.43 13.21
C HIS A 162 -3.25 0.87 13.82
N PRO A 163 -3.63 1.24 15.08
CA PRO A 163 -2.94 2.28 15.82
C PRO A 163 -1.52 1.83 16.20
N ARG A 164 -0.65 2.79 16.51
CA ARG A 164 0.71 2.50 16.99
C ARG A 164 0.65 1.74 18.33
N GLN A 165 1.35 0.60 18.41
CA GLN A 165 1.41 -0.23 19.61
C GLN A 165 2.36 0.33 20.68
#